data_AF-A0A1F8P2C5-F1
#
_entry.id   AF-A0A1F8P2C5-F1
#
_cell.length_a   1.000
_cell.length_b   1.000
_cell.length_c   1.000
_cell.angle_alpha   90.00
_cell.angle_beta   90.00
_cell.angle_gamma   90.00
#
_symmetry.space_group_name_H-M   'P 1'
#
loop_
_entity.id
_entity.type
_entity.pdbx_description
1 polymer ?
#
loop_
_entity_poly.entity_id
_entity_poly.type
_entity_poly.pdbx_seq_one_letter_code
_entity_poly.pdbx_strand_id
1 'polypeptide(L)' 'MSIRRIIVWIISSIFGIISASVTLRIFSKSTSHLPFISTILIFLTFSSLAFIWLDFFFKTKYVA' A
#
# COMPACT_ATOMS: atom_id res chain seq x y z
N MET A 1 10.89 16.23 -8.84
CA MET A 1 9.94 15.10 -8.66
C MET A 1 9.13 14.96 -9.93
N SER A 2 9.31 13.88 -10.71
CA SER A 2 8.53 13.68 -11.94
C SER A 2 7.06 13.38 -11.59
N ILE A 3 6.11 13.92 -12.38
CA ILE A 3 4.66 13.72 -12.17
C ILE A 3 4.29 12.23 -12.08
N ARG A 4 5.00 11.38 -12.83
CA ARG A 4 4.81 9.93 -12.84
C ARG A 4 5.13 9.31 -11.47
N ARG A 5 6.16 9.81 -10.80
CA ARG A 5 6.53 9.36 -9.45
C ARG A 5 5.42 9.69 -8.45
N ILE A 6 4.84 10.88 -8.51
CA ILE A 6 3.74 11.27 -7.62
C ILE A 6 2.53 10.35 -7.82
N ILE A 7 2.18 10.04 -9.08
CA ILE A 7 1.08 9.13 -9.40
C ILE A 7 1.31 7.73 -8.81
N VAL A 8 2.51 7.17 -8.99
CA VAL A 8 2.84 5.85 -8.44
C VAL A 8 2.70 5.82 -6.92
N TRP A 9 3.21 6.85 -6.23
CA TRP A 9 3.10 6.97 -4.77
C TRP A 9 1.65 7.07 -4.27
N ILE A 10 0.82 7.84 -4.97
CA ILE A 10 -0.60 8.02 -4.60
C ILE A 10 -1.35 6.70 -4.80
N ILE A 11 -1.22 6.06 -5.97
CA ILE A 11 -1.94 4.82 -6.28
C ILE A 11 -1.50 3.70 -5.34
N SER A 12 -0.19 3.56 -5.06
CA SER A 12 0.31 2.54 -4.15
C SER A 12 -0.23 2.73 -2.72
N SER A 13 -0.29 3.97 -2.25
CA SER A 13 -0.84 4.29 -0.93
C SER A 13 -2.34 4.00 -0.85
N ILE A 14 -3.12 4.35 -1.89
CA ILE A 14 -4.55 4.03 -1.96
C ILE A 14 -4.75 2.51 -1.92
N PHE A 15 -3.97 1.75 -2.67
CA PHE A 15 -4.04 0.29 -2.68
C PHE A 15 -3.76 -0.29 -1.28
N GLY A 16 -2.73 0.20 -0.59
CA GLY A 16 -2.46 -0.17 0.79
C GLY A 16 -3.63 0.11 1.72
N ILE A 17 -4.24 1.30 1.65
CA ILE A 17 -5.38 1.66 2.52
C ILE A 17 -6.57 0.71 2.30
N ILE A 18 -6.87 0.40 1.03
CA ILE A 18 -7.96 -0.52 0.67
C ILE A 18 -7.66 -1.92 1.24
N SER A 19 -6.46 -2.45 1.01
CA SER A 19 -6.07 -3.77 1.51
C SER A 19 -6.11 -3.88 3.03
N ALA A 20 -5.63 -2.86 3.76
CA ALA A 20 -5.69 -2.80 5.21
C ALA A 20 -7.14 -2.74 5.71
N SER A 21 -7.99 -1.94 5.06
CA SER A 21 -9.42 -1.83 5.39
C SER A 21 -10.18 -3.14 5.16
N VAL A 22 -9.91 -3.82 4.05
CA VAL A 22 -10.49 -5.14 3.74
C VAL A 22 -10.03 -6.18 4.75
N THR A 23 -8.74 -6.21 5.07
CA THR A 23 -8.18 -7.12 6.08
C THR A 23 -8.81 -6.86 7.44
N LEU A 24 -8.89 -5.61 7.87
CA LEU A 24 -9.60 -5.25 9.11
C LEU A 24 -11.04 -5.73 9.10
N ARG A 25 -11.77 -5.58 7.99
CA ARG A 25 -13.19 -6.00 7.92
C ARG A 25 -13.37 -7.52 7.94
N ILE A 26 -12.44 -8.28 7.35
CA ILE A 26 -12.47 -9.75 7.35
C ILE A 26 -12.14 -10.28 8.74
N PHE A 27 -11.07 -9.75 9.34
CA PHE A 27 -10.54 -10.26 10.60
C PHE A 27 -11.17 -9.61 11.85
N SER A 28 -11.87 -8.47 11.74
CA SER A 28 -12.61 -7.89 12.88
C SER A 28 -13.72 -8.79 13.40
N LYS A 29 -14.26 -9.68 12.55
CA LYS A 29 -15.23 -10.70 12.99
C LYS A 29 -14.59 -11.86 13.77
N SER A 30 -13.29 -12.07 13.62
CA SER A 30 -12.58 -13.25 14.15
C SER A 30 -11.58 -12.92 15.26
N THR A 31 -11.11 -11.68 15.35
CA THR A 31 -10.06 -11.25 16.29
C THR A 31 -10.58 -10.09 17.10
N SER A 32 -10.73 -10.30 18.41
CA SER A 32 -11.27 -9.32 19.35
C SER A 32 -10.46 -8.01 19.41
N HIS A 33 -9.18 -8.01 19.03
CA HIS A 33 -8.39 -6.81 18.81
C HIS A 33 -7.26 -7.10 17.82
N LEU A 34 -7.37 -6.62 16.58
CA LEU A 34 -6.23 -6.59 15.67
C LEU A 34 -5.35 -5.39 16.08
N PRO A 35 -4.07 -5.61 16.46
CA PRO A 35 -3.22 -4.52 16.94
C PRO A 35 -3.04 -3.45 15.87
N PHE A 36 -3.05 -2.18 16.28
CA PHE A 36 -2.83 -1.06 15.36
C PHE A 36 -1.53 -1.19 14.54
N ILE A 37 -0.48 -1.72 15.17
CA ILE A 37 0.82 -2.00 14.54
C ILE A 37 0.67 -3.01 13.40
N SER A 38 -0.11 -4.06 13.58
CA SER A 38 -0.35 -5.09 12.55
C SER A 38 -1.07 -4.49 11.34
N THR A 39 -2.05 -3.61 11.56
CA THR A 39 -2.75 -2.88 10.48
C THR A 39 -1.80 -1.99 9.68
N ILE A 40 -0.90 -1.27 10.36
CA ILE A 40 0.12 -0.46 9.70
C ILE A 40 1.07 -1.35 8.89
N LEU A 41 1.47 -2.50 9.43
CA LEU A 41 2.32 -3.45 8.71
C LEU A 41 1.66 -3.91 7.42
N ILE A 42 0.38 -4.32 7.52
CA ILE A 42 -0.43 -4.73 6.36
C ILE A 42 -0.48 -3.61 5.32
N PHE A 43 -0.79 -2.39 5.74
CA PHE A 43 -0.79 -1.21 4.88
C PHE A 43 0.56 -1.02 4.17
N LEU A 44 1.67 -1.06 4.91
CA LEU A 44 3.01 -0.86 4.36
C LEU A 44 3.41 -1.98 3.39
N THR A 45 3.12 -3.23 3.72
CA THR A 45 3.43 -4.39 2.88
C THR A 45 2.70 -4.32 1.55
N PHE A 46 1.38 -4.10 1.56
CA PHE A 46 0.60 -4.01 0.32
C PHE A 46 0.90 -2.73 -0.47
N SER A 47 1.14 -1.60 0.21
CA SER A 47 1.59 -0.37 -0.47
C SER A 47 2.94 -0.58 -1.16
N SER A 48 3.90 -1.20 -0.49
CA SER A 48 5.22 -1.49 -1.04
C SER A 48 5.13 -2.44 -2.23
N LEU A 49 4.31 -3.49 -2.12
CA LEU A 49 4.08 -4.41 -3.22
C LEU A 49 3.51 -3.68 -4.45
N ALA A 50 2.43 -2.90 -4.28
CA ALA A 50 1.84 -2.12 -5.37
C ALA A 50 2.83 -1.11 -5.94
N PHE A 51 3.64 -0.47 -5.09
CA PHE A 51 4.67 0.47 -5.50
C PHE A 51 5.70 -0.18 -6.42
N ILE A 52 6.24 -1.35 -6.06
CA ILE A 52 7.24 -2.08 -6.87
C ILE A 52 6.66 -2.44 -8.25
N TRP A 53 5.44 -2.95 -8.29
CA TRP A 53 4.79 -3.33 -9.55
C TRP A 53 4.50 -2.11 -10.43
N LEU A 54 3.94 -1.04 -9.85
CA LEU A 54 3.68 0.20 -10.59
C LEU A 54 4.98 0.83 -11.08
N ASP A 55 6.01 0.83 -10.26
CA ASP A 55 7.33 1.34 -10.66
C ASP A 55 7.89 0.58 -11.87
N PHE A 56 7.81 -0.76 -11.84
CA PHE A 56 8.20 -1.60 -12.95
C PHE A 56 7.44 -1.28 -14.24
N PHE A 57 6.11 -1.12 -14.16
CA PHE A 57 5.28 -0.80 -15.33
C PHE A 57 5.52 0.61 -15.87
N PHE A 58 5.63 1.60 -14.99
CA PHE A 58 5.79 3.01 -15.38
C PHE A 58 7.24 3.41 -15.68
N LYS A 59 8.20 2.49 -15.43
CA LYS A 59 9.65 2.68 -15.63
C LYS A 59 10.11 4.00 -15.02
N THR A 60 9.73 4.23 -13.77
CA THR A 60 9.98 5.51 -13.12
C THR A 60 11.48 5.69 -12.90
N LYS A 61 12.05 6.77 -13.44
CA LYS A 61 13.46 7.12 -13.21
C LYS A 61 13.59 7.83 -11.86
N TYR A 62 14.33 7.22 -10.93
CA TYR A 62 14.61 7.83 -9.61
C TYR A 62 15.95 8.54 -9.53
N VAL A 63 16.90 8.20 -10.42
CA VAL A 63 18.19 8.85 -10.58
C VAL A 63 18.20 9.53 -11.93
N ALA A 64 18.55 10.82 -11.93
CA ALA A 64 18.73 11.63 -13.13
C ALA A 64 19.99 11.23 -13.89
#